data_AF-A0A8H3HX88-F1
#
_entry.id   AF-A0A8H3HX88-F1
#
_cell.length_a   1.000
_cell.length_b   1.000
_cell.length_c   1.000
_cell.angle_alpha   90.00
_cell.angle_beta   90.00
_cell.angle_gamma   90.00
#
_symmetry.space_group_name_H-M   'P 1'
#
loop_
_entity.id
_entity.type
_entity.pdbx_description
1 polymer ?
#
loop_
_entity_poly.entity_id
_entity_poly.type
_entity_poly.pdbx_seq_one_letter_code
_entity_poly.pdbx_strand_id
1 'polypeptide(L)'
;KLPCKFNIDVPDMGFLDGGHEKDIKASNEISLPFWLVRALLSGDWVDFDIPSPYGQRVQRALKADTRNVRLAGLVGGTGLWYLFGRAIAEMLEDDQRMVLSKMLLEAFNARLGDIYDQAVYFGAGSGTRGGHGSDASEDFRQGLEGTERERKYEEDERVAREL
;
A
#
# COMPACT_ATOMS: atom_id res chain seq x y z
N LYS A 1 11.49 2.07 0.86
CA LYS A 1 12.38 2.65 -0.17
C LYS A 1 11.70 2.52 -1.53
N LEU A 2 12.08 3.34 -2.50
CA LEU A 2 11.55 3.35 -3.86
C LEU A 2 12.73 3.25 -4.82
N PRO A 3 12.76 2.27 -5.75
CA PRO A 3 13.75 2.23 -6.81
C PRO A 3 13.59 3.44 -7.73
N CYS A 4 14.68 4.17 -7.94
CA CYS A 4 14.71 5.35 -8.79
C CYS A 4 15.93 5.31 -9.70
N LYS A 5 15.75 5.70 -10.95
CA LYS A 5 16.79 5.81 -11.96
C LYS A 5 17.29 7.25 -11.98
N PHE A 6 18.61 7.46 -11.85
CA PHE A 6 19.18 8.81 -11.95
C PHE A 6 19.32 9.25 -13.41
N ASN A 7 19.01 10.51 -13.69
CA ASN A 7 19.15 11.12 -15.02
C ASN A 7 20.48 11.87 -15.19
N ILE A 8 21.20 12.07 -14.08
CA ILE A 8 22.47 12.80 -14.02
C ILE A 8 23.54 12.01 -13.28
N ASP A 9 24.79 12.35 -13.53
CA ASP A 9 25.90 11.94 -12.66
C ASP A 9 25.84 12.74 -11.36
N VAL A 10 25.93 12.05 -10.21
CA VAL A 10 25.93 12.67 -8.88
C VAL A 10 27.27 12.36 -8.19
N PRO A 11 28.16 13.35 -8.04
CA PRO A 11 29.45 13.14 -7.41
C PRO A 11 29.30 12.89 -5.90
N ASP A 12 30.22 12.08 -5.35
CA ASP A 12 30.38 11.81 -3.90
C ASP A 12 29.15 11.20 -3.19
N MET A 13 28.16 10.67 -3.93
CA MET A 13 26.90 10.12 -3.40
C MET A 13 26.72 8.61 -3.63
N GLY A 14 27.74 7.88 -4.04
CA GLY A 14 27.62 6.43 -4.33
C GLY A 14 27.29 5.55 -3.11
N PHE A 15 27.38 6.09 -1.89
CA PHE A 15 27.00 5.40 -0.66
C PHE A 15 25.48 5.33 -0.42
N LEU A 16 24.64 6.02 -1.20
CA LEU A 16 23.20 6.15 -0.94
C LEU A 16 22.44 4.80 -0.93
N ASP A 17 22.94 3.78 -1.63
CA ASP A 17 22.37 2.42 -1.57
C ASP A 17 23.23 1.42 -0.78
N GLY A 18 24.14 1.91 0.05
CA GLY A 18 25.04 1.08 0.86
C GLY A 18 26.21 0.46 0.08
N GLY A 19 26.47 0.95 -1.14
CA GLY A 19 27.63 0.57 -1.94
C GLY A 19 28.93 1.27 -1.52
N HIS A 20 30.04 0.87 -2.15
CA HIS A 20 31.37 1.47 -1.98
C HIS A 20 31.75 2.44 -3.10
N GLU A 21 30.82 2.68 -4.03
CA GLU A 21 31.04 3.62 -5.12
C GLU A 21 31.17 5.04 -4.58
N LYS A 22 32.03 5.82 -5.23
CA LYS A 22 32.20 7.23 -4.89
C LYS A 22 31.05 8.06 -5.44
N ASP A 23 30.71 7.85 -6.71
CA ASP A 23 29.72 8.64 -7.44
C ASP A 23 28.54 7.76 -7.87
N ILE A 24 27.38 8.37 -8.11
CA ILE A 24 26.28 7.73 -8.84
C ILE A 24 26.37 8.15 -10.30
N LYS A 25 26.33 7.19 -11.22
CA LYS A 25 26.29 7.46 -12.66
C LYS A 25 24.86 7.61 -13.15
N ALA A 26 24.67 8.45 -14.15
CA ALA A 26 23.42 8.56 -14.87
C ALA A 26 22.97 7.19 -15.39
N SER A 27 21.66 7.02 -15.49
CA SER A 27 20.96 5.76 -15.78
C SER A 27 21.11 4.64 -14.74
N ASN A 28 21.85 4.84 -13.66
CA ASN A 28 21.91 3.85 -12.59
C ASN A 28 20.62 3.88 -11.75
N GLU A 29 20.14 2.70 -11.36
CA GLU A 29 18.97 2.55 -10.49
C GLU A 29 19.42 2.29 -9.06
N ILE A 30 18.93 3.08 -8.11
CA ILE A 30 19.21 2.90 -6.68
C ILE A 30 17.95 3.03 -5.84
N SER A 31 17.92 2.35 -4.69
CA SER A 31 16.76 2.36 -3.80
C SER A 31 16.79 3.52 -2.81
N LEU A 32 15.99 4.56 -3.07
CA LEU A 32 15.97 5.78 -2.27
C LEU A 32 14.90 5.77 -1.16
N PRO A 33 15.14 6.47 -0.03
CA PRO A 33 14.08 6.78 0.93
C PRO A 33 12.99 7.66 0.31
N PHE A 34 11.73 7.39 0.63
CA PHE A 34 10.58 8.07 0.01
C PHE A 34 10.60 9.60 0.17
N TRP A 35 11.01 10.10 1.34
CA TRP A 35 11.11 11.53 1.62
C TRP A 35 12.12 12.26 0.71
N LEU A 36 13.15 11.55 0.24
CA LEU A 36 14.18 12.13 -0.63
C LEU A 36 13.71 12.20 -2.08
N VAL A 37 12.98 11.18 -2.54
CA VAL A 37 12.52 11.10 -3.94
C VAL A 37 11.73 12.33 -4.36
N ARG A 38 10.85 12.84 -3.49
CA ARG A 38 10.03 14.03 -3.79
C ARG A 38 10.88 15.25 -4.16
N ALA A 39 11.98 15.46 -3.44
CA ALA A 39 12.88 16.59 -3.68
C ALA A 39 13.63 16.42 -5.00
N LEU A 40 14.08 15.21 -5.32
CA LEU A 40 14.85 14.91 -6.53
C LEU A 40 13.98 14.94 -7.80
N LEU A 41 12.71 14.49 -7.71
CA LEU A 41 11.76 14.55 -8.81
C LEU A 41 11.47 15.98 -9.26
N SER A 42 11.45 16.93 -8.32
CA SER A 42 11.16 18.34 -8.65
C SER A 42 12.25 18.99 -9.52
N GLY A 43 13.44 18.39 -9.58
CA GLY A 43 14.55 18.83 -10.41
C GLY A 43 14.80 17.96 -11.64
N ASP A 44 13.93 17.01 -11.95
CA ASP A 44 14.09 16.02 -13.02
C ASP A 44 15.39 15.19 -12.92
N TRP A 45 15.96 15.06 -11.71
CA TRP A 45 17.22 14.36 -11.47
C TRP A 45 17.05 12.85 -11.39
N VAL A 46 15.84 12.38 -11.12
CA VAL A 46 15.51 10.97 -11.02
C VAL A 46 14.16 10.70 -11.67
N ASP A 47 14.00 9.50 -12.19
CA ASP A 47 12.73 8.91 -12.60
C ASP A 47 12.42 7.68 -11.72
N PHE A 48 11.15 7.28 -11.66
CA PHE A 48 10.77 6.02 -11.03
C PHE A 48 9.64 5.34 -11.80
N ASP A 49 9.67 4.02 -11.82
CA ASP A 49 8.58 3.21 -12.34
C ASP A 49 7.52 2.94 -11.26
N ILE A 50 6.28 2.70 -11.68
CA ILE A 50 5.21 2.32 -10.77
C ILE A 50 5.63 1.08 -9.97
N PRO A 51 5.64 1.14 -8.62
CA PRO A 51 6.10 0.03 -7.80
C PRO A 51 5.29 -1.25 -8.03
N SER A 52 5.95 -2.40 -7.89
CA SER A 52 5.32 -3.71 -8.09
C SER A 52 4.03 -3.98 -7.29
N PRO A 53 3.80 -3.40 -6.09
CA PRO A 53 2.52 -3.48 -5.38
C PRO A 53 1.33 -2.85 -6.13
N TYR A 54 1.59 -1.98 -7.12
CA TYR A 54 0.61 -1.32 -7.97
C TYR A 54 0.78 -1.69 -9.45
N GLY A 55 1.75 -2.57 -9.75
CA GLY A 55 2.03 -3.04 -11.10
C GLY A 55 0.90 -3.91 -11.66
N GLN A 56 0.94 -4.14 -12.98
CA GLN A 56 -0.12 -4.79 -13.76
C GLN A 56 -0.64 -6.12 -13.17
N ARG A 57 0.23 -6.92 -12.55
CA ARG A 57 -0.16 -8.18 -11.90
C ARG A 57 -1.20 -7.96 -10.79
N VAL A 58 -0.94 -6.99 -9.91
CA VAL A 58 -1.85 -6.68 -8.79
C VAL A 58 -3.14 -6.07 -9.34
N GLN A 59 -3.05 -5.17 -10.33
CA GLN A 59 -4.24 -4.59 -10.96
C GLN A 59 -5.18 -5.65 -11.53
N ARG A 60 -4.62 -6.66 -12.23
CA ARG A 60 -5.39 -7.77 -12.78
C ARG A 60 -6.02 -8.62 -11.68
N ALA A 61 -5.29 -8.90 -10.61
CA ALA A 61 -5.81 -9.64 -9.48
C ALA A 61 -6.98 -8.91 -8.79
N LEU A 62 -6.83 -7.60 -8.55
CA LEU A 62 -7.88 -6.76 -7.96
C LEU A 62 -9.13 -6.69 -8.84
N LYS A 63 -8.96 -6.62 -10.17
CA LYS A 63 -10.07 -6.66 -11.13
C LYS A 63 -10.77 -8.02 -11.19
N ALA A 64 -10.06 -9.12 -10.94
CA ALA A 64 -10.63 -10.46 -10.98
C ALA A 64 -11.43 -10.78 -9.71
N ASP A 65 -10.82 -10.57 -8.53
CA ASP A 65 -11.50 -10.65 -7.25
C ASP A 65 -10.71 -9.85 -6.22
N THR A 66 -11.21 -8.67 -5.85
CA THR A 66 -10.54 -7.77 -4.92
C THR A 66 -10.42 -8.38 -3.52
N ARG A 67 -11.30 -9.32 -3.14
CA ARG A 67 -11.31 -9.92 -1.80
C ARG A 67 -10.18 -10.92 -1.61
N ASN A 68 -9.79 -11.61 -2.68
CA ASN A 68 -8.71 -12.62 -2.64
C ASN A 68 -7.30 -12.01 -2.70
N VAL A 69 -7.18 -10.69 -2.89
CA VAL A 69 -5.88 -10.01 -2.87
C VAL A 69 -5.48 -9.71 -1.42
N ARG A 70 -4.34 -10.28 -1.00
CA ARG A 70 -3.76 -10.06 0.33
C ARG A 70 -2.99 -8.73 0.37
N LEU A 71 -3.71 -7.62 0.52
CA LEU A 71 -3.16 -6.26 0.53
C LEU A 71 -2.10 -6.03 1.63
N ALA A 72 -2.30 -6.63 2.80
CA ALA A 72 -1.40 -6.50 3.95
C ALA A 72 0.08 -6.80 3.62
N GLY A 73 0.31 -7.79 2.75
CA GLY A 73 1.64 -8.26 2.38
C GLY A 73 2.29 -7.52 1.23
N LEU A 74 1.56 -6.66 0.51
CA LEU A 74 2.05 -6.06 -0.72
C LEU A 74 3.12 -4.98 -0.50
N VAL A 75 3.07 -4.27 0.64
CA VAL A 75 4.07 -3.24 0.98
C VAL A 75 4.84 -3.65 2.22
N GLY A 76 5.83 -4.53 2.03
CA GLY A 76 6.77 -4.96 3.08
C GLY A 76 6.12 -5.56 4.33
N GLY A 77 4.90 -6.12 4.22
CA GLY A 77 4.14 -6.66 5.36
C GLY A 77 3.65 -5.61 6.38
N THR A 78 3.87 -4.32 6.12
CA THR A 78 3.52 -3.23 7.05
C THR A 78 2.03 -2.91 7.06
N GLY A 79 1.27 -3.42 6.09
CA GLY A 79 -0.14 -3.07 5.93
C GLY A 79 -0.35 -1.59 5.63
N LEU A 80 0.48 -0.99 4.77
CA LEU A 80 0.42 0.41 4.34
C LEU A 80 0.12 0.56 2.83
N TRP A 81 -0.56 -0.41 2.22
CA TRP A 81 -0.80 -0.40 0.77
C TRP A 81 -1.61 0.81 0.30
N TYR A 82 -2.64 1.24 1.05
CA TYR A 82 -3.43 2.42 0.68
C TYR A 82 -2.63 3.71 0.89
N LEU A 83 -1.97 3.84 2.03
CA LEU A 83 -1.19 5.03 2.37
C LEU A 83 -0.03 5.23 1.40
N PHE A 84 0.73 4.16 1.13
CA PHE A 84 1.85 4.20 0.20
C PHE A 84 1.36 4.47 -1.22
N GLY A 85 0.22 3.93 -1.62
CA GLY A 85 -0.35 4.12 -2.96
C GLY A 85 -0.78 5.56 -3.18
N ARG A 86 -1.41 6.17 -2.19
CA ARG A 86 -1.72 7.61 -2.21
C ARG A 86 -0.45 8.44 -2.31
N ALA A 87 0.57 8.12 -1.51
CA ALA A 87 1.81 8.87 -1.50
C ALA A 87 2.53 8.79 -2.87
N ILE A 88 2.52 7.63 -3.52
CA ILE A 88 3.01 7.46 -4.90
C ILE A 88 2.15 8.26 -5.89
N ALA A 89 0.83 8.22 -5.80
CA ALA A 89 -0.07 8.95 -6.69
C ALA A 89 0.19 10.47 -6.65
N GLU A 90 0.53 11.03 -5.50
CA GLU A 90 0.88 12.45 -5.36
C GLU A 90 2.12 12.86 -6.16
N MET A 91 3.01 11.91 -6.49
CA MET A 91 4.25 12.10 -7.28
C MET A 91 4.08 11.84 -8.78
N LEU A 92 2.97 11.23 -9.20
CA LEU A 92 2.74 10.84 -10.59
C LEU A 92 2.11 11.96 -11.42
N GLU A 93 2.29 11.92 -12.74
CA GLU A 93 1.53 12.75 -13.69
C GLU A 93 0.02 12.47 -13.60
N ASP A 94 -0.81 13.41 -14.05
CA ASP A 94 -2.27 13.39 -13.85
C ASP A 94 -2.94 12.11 -14.35
N ASP A 95 -2.54 11.58 -15.51
CA ASP A 95 -3.11 10.34 -16.06
C ASP A 95 -2.79 9.13 -15.18
N GLN A 96 -1.52 8.97 -14.80
CA GLN A 96 -1.07 7.86 -13.96
C GLN A 96 -1.62 7.98 -12.52
N ARG A 97 -1.68 9.21 -11.99
CA ARG A 97 -2.31 9.56 -10.71
C ARG A 97 -3.78 9.17 -10.70
N MET A 98 -4.54 9.50 -11.74
CA MET A 98 -5.96 9.12 -11.85
C MET A 98 -6.14 7.60 -11.86
N VAL A 99 -5.34 6.89 -12.66
CA VAL A 99 -5.40 5.42 -12.74
C VAL A 99 -5.13 4.77 -11.38
N LEU A 100 -4.06 5.19 -10.70
CA LEU A 100 -3.71 4.67 -9.38
C LEU A 100 -4.77 5.03 -8.33
N SER A 101 -5.21 6.29 -8.29
CA SER A 101 -6.23 6.75 -7.33
C SER A 101 -7.54 6.00 -7.50
N LYS A 102 -7.96 5.77 -8.74
CA LYS A 102 -9.15 4.98 -9.07
C LYS A 102 -9.02 3.54 -8.59
N MET A 103 -7.88 2.89 -8.83
CA MET A 103 -7.62 1.52 -8.35
C MET A 103 -7.71 1.41 -6.83
N LEU A 104 -7.12 2.37 -6.09
CA LEU A 104 -7.19 2.40 -4.64
C LEU A 104 -8.65 2.53 -4.16
N LEU A 105 -9.41 3.45 -4.75
CA LEU A 105 -10.80 3.69 -4.39
C LEU A 105 -11.70 2.49 -4.72
N GLU A 106 -11.56 1.91 -5.92
CA GLU A 106 -12.31 0.72 -6.34
C GLU A 106 -12.02 -0.46 -5.41
N ALA A 107 -10.75 -0.69 -5.05
CA ALA A 107 -10.38 -1.76 -4.15
C ALA A 107 -11.00 -1.59 -2.76
N PHE A 108 -10.96 -0.38 -2.21
CA PHE A 108 -11.57 -0.08 -0.91
C PHE A 108 -13.10 -0.27 -0.95
N ASN A 109 -13.79 0.30 -1.94
CA ASN A 109 -15.24 0.20 -2.07
C ASN A 109 -15.71 -1.25 -2.24
N ALA A 110 -14.99 -2.05 -3.02
CA ALA A 110 -15.33 -3.45 -3.24
C ALA A 110 -15.22 -4.31 -1.97
N ARG A 111 -14.35 -3.92 -1.02
CA ARG A 111 -14.07 -4.65 0.23
C ARG A 111 -14.87 -4.12 1.42
N LEU A 112 -15.46 -2.92 1.31
CA LEU A 112 -16.16 -2.23 2.40
C LEU A 112 -17.32 -3.06 2.99
N GLY A 113 -18.09 -3.75 2.15
CA GLY A 113 -19.19 -4.60 2.61
C GLY A 113 -18.70 -5.76 3.49
N ASP A 114 -17.69 -6.50 3.03
CA ASP A 114 -17.10 -7.60 3.80
C ASP A 114 -16.44 -7.12 5.11
N ILE A 115 -15.82 -5.93 5.09
CA ILE A 115 -15.25 -5.30 6.29
C ILE A 115 -16.36 -4.97 7.29
N TYR A 116 -17.47 -4.39 6.83
CA TYR A 116 -18.62 -4.03 7.67
C TYR A 116 -19.27 -5.27 8.28
N ASP A 117 -19.56 -6.29 7.47
CA ASP A 117 -20.14 -7.55 7.95
C ASP A 117 -19.26 -8.15 9.05
N GLN A 118 -17.95 -8.18 8.84
CA GLN A 118 -17.02 -8.70 9.84
C GLN A 118 -16.92 -7.86 11.11
N ALA A 119 -17.16 -6.55 11.06
CA ALA A 119 -17.21 -5.71 12.24
C ALA A 119 -18.45 -6.07 13.09
N VAL A 120 -19.62 -6.13 12.46
CA VAL A 120 -20.92 -6.38 13.12
C VAL A 120 -20.97 -7.78 13.75
N TYR A 121 -20.60 -8.82 13.00
CA TYR A 121 -20.69 -10.20 13.50
C TYR A 121 -19.66 -10.52 14.60
N PHE A 122 -18.54 -9.80 14.69
CA PHE A 122 -17.56 -9.97 15.77
C PHE A 122 -17.88 -9.12 17.01
N GLY A 123 -18.44 -7.91 16.85
CA GLY A 123 -18.81 -7.03 17.96
C GLY A 123 -19.99 -7.57 18.79
N ALA A 124 -20.87 -8.37 18.19
CA ALA A 124 -22.07 -8.93 18.83
C ALA A 124 -21.81 -10.13 19.77
N GLY A 125 -20.55 -10.37 20.20
CA GLY A 125 -20.23 -11.34 21.24
C GLY A 125 -19.59 -12.64 20.73
N SER A 126 -18.28 -12.60 20.48
CA SER A 126 -17.43 -13.80 20.49
C SER A 126 -17.05 -14.16 21.93
N GLY A 127 -18.06 -14.39 22.76
CA GLY A 127 -17.94 -15.27 23.90
C GLY A 127 -18.52 -16.61 23.47
N THR A 128 -17.72 -17.67 23.43
CA THR A 128 -18.19 -19.07 23.43
C THR A 128 -18.94 -19.61 22.19
N ARG A 129 -18.44 -19.40 20.96
CA ARG A 129 -18.70 -20.38 19.88
C ARG A 129 -17.43 -20.68 19.09
N GLY A 130 -16.82 -21.82 19.40
CA GLY A 130 -15.81 -22.48 18.56
C GLY A 130 -16.41 -23.02 17.24
N GLY A 131 -17.09 -22.15 16.50
CA GLY A 131 -17.54 -22.42 15.14
C GLY A 131 -16.39 -22.12 14.20
N HIS A 132 -16.01 -23.11 13.40
CA HIS A 132 -15.03 -22.97 12.34
C HIS A 132 -15.39 -21.73 11.51
N GLY A 133 -14.59 -20.65 11.62
CA GLY A 133 -14.63 -19.60 10.61
C GLY A 133 -14.43 -20.30 9.27
N SER A 134 -15.23 -19.97 8.25
CA SER A 134 -14.93 -20.50 6.92
C SER A 134 -13.51 -20.07 6.57
N ASP A 135 -12.71 -21.00 6.03
CA ASP A 135 -11.29 -20.78 5.67
C ASP A 135 -11.12 -19.47 4.86
N ALA A 136 -12.10 -19.18 4.00
CA ALA A 136 -12.20 -17.94 3.22
C ALA A 136 -12.35 -16.64 4.05
N SER A 137 -13.07 -16.67 5.18
CA SER A 137 -13.23 -15.51 6.06
C SER A 137 -11.94 -15.20 6.81
N GLU A 138 -11.24 -16.23 7.30
CA GLU A 138 -9.93 -16.08 7.94
C GLU A 138 -8.88 -15.58 6.93
N ASP A 139 -8.88 -16.13 5.71
CA ASP A 139 -7.99 -15.69 4.63
C ASP A 139 -8.22 -14.23 4.23
N PHE A 140 -9.47 -13.78 4.13
CA PHE A 140 -9.77 -12.37 3.87
C PHE A 140 -9.24 -11.47 4.99
N ARG A 141 -9.42 -11.87 6.26
CA ARG A 141 -8.93 -11.13 7.44
C ARG A 141 -7.42 -10.98 7.44
N GLN A 142 -6.69 -12.05 7.13
CA GLN A 142 -5.24 -11.99 6.99
C GLN A 142 -4.79 -11.08 5.84
N GLY A 143 -5.64 -10.94 4.82
CA GLY A 143 -5.41 -10.06 3.68
C GLY A 143 -5.68 -8.57 3.96
N LEU A 144 -6.38 -8.22 5.04
CA LEU A 144 -6.78 -6.83 5.35
C LEU A 144 -5.56 -5.94 5.63
N GLU A 145 -5.56 -4.77 5.00
CA GLU A 145 -4.56 -3.73 5.22
C GLU A 145 -4.78 -2.99 6.57
N GLY A 146 -3.77 -2.26 7.06
CA GLY A 146 -3.84 -1.57 8.36
C GLY A 146 -5.05 -0.65 8.53
N THR A 147 -5.32 0.18 7.53
CA THR A 147 -6.47 1.10 7.45
C THR A 147 -7.81 0.35 7.47
N GLU A 148 -7.88 -0.82 6.82
CA GLU A 148 -9.08 -1.67 6.84
C GLU A 148 -9.29 -2.34 8.22
N ARG A 149 -8.21 -2.55 8.98
CA ARG A 149 -8.26 -3.11 10.34
C ARG A 149 -8.56 -2.07 11.41
N GLU A 150 -8.04 -0.85 11.27
CA GLU A 150 -8.07 0.19 12.30
C GLU A 150 -9.46 0.80 12.51
N ARG A 151 -10.27 0.93 11.44
CA ARG A 151 -11.66 1.42 11.56
C ARG A 151 -12.57 0.56 12.42
N LYS A 152 -12.17 -0.68 12.72
CA LYS A 152 -12.86 -1.52 13.68
C LYS A 152 -12.78 -0.96 15.11
N TYR A 153 -11.64 -0.37 15.50
CA TYR A 153 -11.41 0.00 16.90
C TYR A 153 -12.02 1.34 17.28
N GLU A 154 -11.99 2.34 16.40
CA GLU A 154 -12.56 3.67 16.70
C GLU A 154 -14.09 3.64 16.80
N GLU A 155 -14.76 2.80 15.99
CA GLU A 155 -16.21 2.68 15.99
C GLU A 155 -16.70 1.82 17.17
N ASP A 156 -16.03 0.70 17.46
CA ASP A 156 -16.32 -0.13 18.65
C ASP A 156 -16.08 0.66 19.96
N GLU A 157 -15.00 1.45 20.05
CA GLU A 157 -14.70 2.27 21.24
C GLU A 157 -15.70 3.43 21.40
N ARG A 158 -16.13 4.05 20.29
CA ARG A 158 -17.13 5.11 20.33
C ARG A 158 -18.51 4.58 20.74
N VAL A 159 -18.94 3.45 20.20
CA VAL A 159 -20.20 2.80 20.59
C VAL A 159 -20.17 2.36 22.05
N ALA A 160 -19.03 1.85 22.53
CA ALA A 160 -18.86 1.47 23.94
C ALA A 160 -18.86 2.67 24.91
N ARG A 161 -18.55 3.89 24.45
CA ARG A 161 -18.64 5.13 25.26
C ARG A 161 -20.04 5.76 25.27
N GLU A 162 -20.91 5.34 24.35
CA GLU A 162 -22.29 5.84 24.21
C GLU A 162 -23.33 4.91 24.89
N LEU A 163 -22.89 3.82 25.55
CA LEU A 163 -23.69 2.88 26.36
C LEU A 163 -23.38 3.03 27.86
#